data_AF-A0A1S8C4S6-F1
#
_entry.id   AF-A0A1S8C4S6-F1
#
_cell.length_a   1.000
_cell.length_b   1.000
_cell.length_c   1.000
_cell.angle_alpha   90.00
_cell.angle_beta   90.00
_cell.angle_gamma   90.00
#
_symmetry.space_group_name_H-M   'P 1'
#
loop_
_entity.id
_entity.type
_entity.pdbx_description
1 polymer ?
#
loop_
_entity_poly.entity_id
_entity_poly.type
_entity_poly.pdbx_seq_one_letter_code
_entity_poly.pdbx_strand_id
1 'polypeptide(L)'
;PPGYAELLARLDGADVPTGLTALWTIERTYLDAWSGALPGAPQYREFVEHWTVPGFAGYVAGLAEAADAYPLAGRDAQAVFDEVVAAEISFWDMAMEAA
;
A
#
# COMPACT_ATOMS: atom_id res chain seq x y z
N PRO A 1 5.11 12.34 12.64
CA PRO A 1 4.16 11.25 12.33
C PRO A 1 4.46 10.02 13.21
N PRO A 2 3.46 9.22 13.61
CA PRO A 2 3.72 7.90 14.17
C PRO A 2 4.58 7.08 13.20
N GLY A 3 5.42 6.18 13.71
CA GLY A 3 6.23 5.31 12.86
C GLY A 3 5.35 4.38 12.03
N TYR A 4 5.82 3.93 10.86
CA TYR A 4 5.04 3.09 9.94
C TYR A 4 4.42 1.86 10.64
N ALA A 5 5.15 1.19 11.54
CA ALA A 5 4.62 0.07 12.33
C ALA A 5 3.47 0.45 13.27
N GLU A 6 3.49 1.64 13.86
CA GLU A 6 2.41 2.14 14.73
C GLU A 6 1.15 2.47 13.92
N LEU A 7 1.34 3.04 12.71
CA LEU A 7 0.25 3.23 11.76
C LEU A 7 -0.41 1.90 11.40
N LEU A 8 0.37 0.89 11.01
CA LEU A 8 -0.15 -0.43 10.65
C LEU A 8 -0.91 -1.08 11.82
N ALA A 9 -0.36 -1.01 13.04
CA ALA A 9 -1.04 -1.55 14.22
C ALA A 9 -2.39 -0.86 14.50
N ARG A 10 -2.49 0.44 14.24
CA ARG A 10 -3.77 1.17 14.36
C ARG A 10 -4.76 0.77 13.27
N LEU A 11 -4.29 0.58 12.04
CA LEU A 11 -5.14 0.21 10.90
C LEU A 11 -5.68 -1.21 11.03
N ASP A 12 -4.92 -2.13 11.62
CA ASP A 12 -5.36 -3.51 11.93
C ASP A 12 -6.57 -3.53 12.89
N GLY A 13 -6.63 -2.57 13.82
CA GLY A 13 -7.76 -2.39 14.74
C GLY A 13 -8.89 -1.49 14.20
N ALA A 14 -8.78 -0.97 12.98
CA ALA A 14 -9.77 -0.08 12.41
C ALA A 14 -11.03 -0.83 11.94
N ASP A 15 -12.09 -0.08 11.66
CA ASP A 15 -13.27 -0.67 11.04
C ASP A 15 -13.02 -1.05 9.58
N VAL A 16 -13.81 -2.00 9.07
CA VAL A 16 -13.58 -2.65 7.78
C VAL A 16 -13.39 -1.67 6.61
N PRO A 17 -14.23 -0.62 6.41
CA PRO A 17 -14.00 0.37 5.35
C PRO A 17 -12.63 1.07 5.42
N THR A 18 -12.19 1.43 6.63
CA THR A 18 -10.88 2.06 6.83
C THR A 18 -9.76 1.08 6.51
N GLY A 19 -9.87 -0.15 7.03
CA GLY A 19 -8.89 -1.21 6.80
C GLY A 19 -8.74 -1.56 5.31
N LEU A 20 -9.85 -1.66 4.57
CA LEU A 20 -9.84 -1.93 3.13
C LEU A 20 -9.17 -0.80 2.34
N THR A 21 -9.51 0.45 2.64
CA THR A 21 -8.91 1.63 1.98
C THR A 21 -7.40 1.67 2.24
N ALA A 22 -6.99 1.43 3.48
CA ALA A 22 -5.58 1.45 3.86
C ALA A 22 -4.79 0.29 3.24
N LEU A 23 -5.31 -0.94 3.32
CA LEU A 23 -4.69 -2.11 2.72
C LEU A 23 -4.55 -1.96 1.21
N TRP A 24 -5.61 -1.52 0.54
CA TRP A 24 -5.55 -1.22 -0.90
C TRP A 24 -4.44 -0.21 -1.21
N THR A 25 -4.32 0.85 -0.41
CA THR A 25 -3.30 1.89 -0.63
C THR A 25 -1.87 1.33 -0.53
N ILE A 26 -1.60 0.48 0.47
CA ILE A 26 -0.30 -0.20 0.65
C ILE A 26 0.00 -1.08 -0.57
N GLU A 27 -0.90 -2.01 -0.88
CA GLU A 27 -0.69 -3.00 -1.94
C GLU A 27 -0.57 -2.33 -3.32
N ARG A 28 -1.34 -1.26 -3.55
CA ARG A 28 -1.24 -0.44 -4.76
C ARG A 28 0.12 0.24 -4.88
N THR A 29 0.66 0.76 -3.78
CA THR A 29 1.99 1.40 -3.75
C THR A 29 3.07 0.41 -4.19
N TYR A 30 3.03 -0.82 -3.70
CA TYR A 30 3.97 -1.88 -4.12
C TYR A 30 3.80 -2.27 -5.58
N LEU A 31 2.56 -2.47 -6.04
CA LEU A 31 2.29 -2.79 -7.45
C LEU A 31 2.86 -1.72 -8.38
N ASP A 32 2.56 -0.45 -8.11
CA ASP A 32 2.99 0.67 -8.96
C ASP A 32 4.51 0.84 -8.94
N ALA A 33 5.14 0.77 -7.76
CA ALA A 33 6.59 0.93 -7.62
C ALA A 33 7.36 -0.16 -8.38
N TRP A 34 7.02 -1.43 -8.17
CA TRP A 34 7.73 -2.55 -8.80
C TRP A 34 7.40 -2.69 -10.29
N SER A 35 6.19 -2.34 -10.71
CA SER A 35 5.85 -2.26 -12.14
C SER A 35 6.65 -1.16 -12.83
N GLY A 36 6.82 0.01 -12.19
CA GLY A 36 7.65 1.10 -12.69
C GLY A 36 9.14 0.77 -12.73
N ALA A 37 9.59 -0.17 -11.89
CA ALA A 37 10.98 -0.62 -11.84
C ALA A 37 11.35 -1.63 -12.93
N LEU A 38 10.40 -2.17 -13.71
CA LEU A 38 10.66 -3.23 -14.70
C LEU A 38 11.74 -2.85 -15.75
N PRO A 39 12.64 -3.78 -16.12
CA PRO A 39 12.76 -5.17 -15.63
C PRO A 39 13.46 -5.31 -14.26
N GLY A 40 13.91 -4.20 -13.68
CA GLY A 40 14.64 -4.15 -12.41
C GLY A 40 16.11 -4.56 -12.53
N ALA A 41 16.88 -4.25 -11.49
CA ALA A 41 18.25 -4.75 -11.39
C ALA A 41 18.25 -6.23 -10.97
N PRO A 42 19.21 -7.07 -11.45
CA PRO A 42 19.22 -8.51 -11.19
C PRO A 42 19.11 -8.93 -9.72
N GLN A 43 19.64 -8.12 -8.81
CA GLN A 43 19.60 -8.35 -7.36
C GLN A 43 18.21 -8.15 -6.74
N TYR A 44 17.29 -7.47 -7.42
CA TYR A 44 15.92 -7.23 -6.95
C TYR A 44 14.87 -8.05 -7.70
N ARG A 45 15.30 -9.05 -8.49
CA ARG A 45 14.42 -9.86 -9.34
C ARG A 45 13.28 -10.50 -8.55
N GLU A 46 13.55 -11.03 -7.36
CA GLU A 46 12.53 -11.65 -6.51
C GLU A 46 11.39 -10.67 -6.19
N PHE A 47 11.70 -9.43 -5.86
CA PHE A 47 10.69 -8.42 -5.55
C PHE A 47 9.89 -8.00 -6.78
N VAL A 48 10.58 -7.80 -7.92
CA VAL A 48 9.92 -7.53 -9.20
C VAL A 48 8.94 -8.67 -9.51
N GLU A 49 9.40 -9.92 -9.49
CA GLU A 49 8.54 -11.07 -9.79
C GLU A 49 7.39 -11.23 -8.78
N HIS A 50 7.62 -10.97 -7.50
CA HIS A 50 6.57 -11.08 -6.48
C HIS A 50 5.46 -10.04 -6.66
N TRP A 51 5.82 -8.78 -6.91
CA TRP A 51 4.87 -7.66 -6.93
C TRP A 51 4.36 -7.29 -8.33
N THR A 52 4.88 -7.90 -9.41
CA THR A 52 4.39 -7.65 -10.78
C THR A 52 3.71 -8.86 -11.42
N VAL A 53 3.50 -9.97 -10.69
CA VAL A 53 2.73 -11.10 -11.24
C VAL A 53 1.26 -10.73 -11.46
N PRO A 54 0.61 -11.28 -12.50
CA PRO A 54 -0.81 -10.99 -12.78
C PRO A 54 -1.75 -11.26 -11.61
N GLY A 55 -1.45 -12.29 -10.79
CA GLY A 55 -2.25 -12.60 -9.60
C GLY A 55 -2.25 -11.49 -8.57
N PHE A 56 -1.11 -10.81 -8.39
CA PHE A 56 -1.01 -9.69 -7.46
C PHE A 56 -1.77 -8.47 -7.96
N ALA A 57 -1.66 -8.14 -9.25
CA ALA A 57 -2.47 -7.07 -9.86
C ALA A 57 -3.98 -7.35 -9.72
N GLY A 58 -4.41 -8.61 -9.88
CA GLY A 58 -5.79 -9.02 -9.65
C GLY A 58 -6.24 -8.88 -8.19
N TYR A 59 -5.36 -9.20 -7.24
CA TYR A 59 -5.61 -8.99 -5.81
C TYR A 59 -5.81 -7.50 -5.48
N VAL A 60 -4.92 -6.62 -5.96
CA VAL A 60 -5.04 -5.17 -5.75
C VAL A 60 -6.33 -4.61 -6.38
N ALA A 61 -6.73 -5.10 -7.56
CA ALA A 61 -7.99 -4.73 -8.18
C ALA A 61 -9.20 -5.18 -7.32
N GLY A 62 -9.18 -6.39 -6.80
CA GLY A 62 -10.22 -6.89 -5.90
C GLY A 62 -10.33 -6.11 -4.59
N LEU A 63 -9.21 -5.62 -4.05
CA LEU A 63 -9.22 -4.71 -2.90
C LEU A 63 -9.88 -3.36 -3.22
N ALA A 64 -9.64 -2.83 -4.42
CA ALA A 64 -10.30 -1.59 -4.88
C ALA A 64 -11.81 -1.78 -4.96
N GLU A 65 -12.26 -2.86 -5.60
CA GLU A 65 -13.69 -3.21 -5.70
C GLU A 65 -14.32 -3.39 -4.32
N ALA A 66 -13.61 -4.01 -3.37
CA ALA A 66 -14.08 -4.18 -2.00
C ALA A 66 -14.19 -2.83 -1.26
N ALA A 67 -13.22 -1.92 -1.42
CA ALA A 67 -13.28 -0.59 -0.84
C ALA A 67 -14.46 0.23 -1.40
N ASP A 68 -14.71 0.14 -2.71
CA ASP A 68 -15.85 0.80 -3.36
C ASP A 68 -17.21 0.22 -2.91
N ALA A 69 -17.27 -1.10 -2.68
CA ALA A 69 -18.49 -1.77 -2.20
C ALA A 69 -18.81 -1.45 -0.73
N TYR A 70 -17.80 -1.11 0.08
CA TYR A 70 -17.92 -0.79 1.50
C TYR A 70 -17.32 0.59 1.81
N PRO A 71 -17.95 1.68 1.34
CA PRO A 71 -17.38 3.01 1.45
C PRO A 71 -17.35 3.51 2.90
N LEU A 72 -16.38 4.37 3.18
CA LEU A 72 -16.26 5.10 4.45
C LEU A 72 -17.45 6.05 4.64
N ALA A 73 -18.51 5.58 5.31
CA ALA A 73 -19.70 6.38 5.56
C ALA A 73 -19.38 7.62 6.41
N GLY A 74 -19.43 8.81 5.80
CA GLY A 74 -19.18 10.09 6.48
C GLY A 74 -17.73 10.36 6.88
N ARG A 75 -16.78 9.51 6.45
CA ARG A 75 -15.34 9.71 6.64
C ARG A 75 -14.65 9.92 5.30
N ASP A 76 -13.53 10.64 5.34
CA ASP A 76 -12.79 10.99 4.15
C ASP A 76 -11.83 9.85 3.77
N ALA A 77 -12.16 9.11 2.72
CA ALA A 77 -11.30 8.06 2.17
C ALA A 77 -9.97 8.65 1.65
N GLN A 78 -9.99 9.88 1.14
CA GLN A 78 -8.78 10.57 0.69
C GLN A 78 -7.82 10.81 1.86
N ALA A 79 -8.33 11.15 3.04
CA ALA A 79 -7.48 11.36 4.22
C ALA A 79 -6.77 10.07 4.67
N VAL A 80 -7.44 8.91 4.59
CA VAL A 80 -6.82 7.60 4.89
C VAL A 80 -5.75 7.27 3.85
N PHE A 81 -6.05 7.48 2.57
CA PHE A 81 -5.10 7.30 1.48
C PHE A 81 -3.86 8.18 1.66
N ASP A 82 -4.05 9.49 1.87
CA ASP A 82 -2.97 10.47 2.02
C ASP A 82 -2.08 10.15 3.23
N GLU A 83 -2.68 9.72 4.35
CA GLU A 83 -1.93 9.32 5.54
C GLU A 83 -1.03 8.10 5.25
N VAL A 84 -1.57 7.07 4.60
CA VAL A 84 -0.82 5.86 4.27
C VAL A 84 0.29 6.16 3.27
N VAL A 85 0.02 6.92 2.21
CA VAL A 85 1.04 7.32 1.22
C VAL A 85 2.16 8.13 1.86
N ALA A 86 1.84 9.08 2.75
CA ALA A 86 2.86 9.85 3.46
C ALA A 86 3.76 8.97 4.34
N ALA A 87 3.18 7.93 4.95
CA ALA A 87 3.92 6.98 5.76
C ALA A 87 4.78 6.03 4.91
N GLU A 88 4.30 5.58 3.75
CA GLU A 88 5.09 4.82 2.76
C GLU A 88 6.31 5.60 2.28
N ILE A 89 6.13 6.88 1.91
CA ILE A 89 7.24 7.76 1.52
C ILE A 89 8.26 7.87 2.65
N SER A 90 7.79 8.15 3.86
CA SER A 90 8.68 8.29 5.03
C SER A 90 9.44 7.00 5.35
N PHE A 91 8.81 5.83 5.13
CA PHE A 91 9.44 4.53 5.30
C PHE A 91 10.58 4.31 4.30
N TRP A 92 10.35 4.61 3.03
CA TRP A 92 11.36 4.45 1.98
C TRP A 92 12.50 5.47 2.09
N ASP A 93 12.20 6.72 2.46
CA ASP A 93 13.22 7.73 2.73
C ASP A 93 14.20 7.25 3.82
N MET A 94 13.67 6.77 4.95
CA MET A 94 14.48 6.20 6.03
C MET A 94 15.29 4.98 5.56
N ALA A 95 14.71 4.08 4.77
CA ALA A 95 15.41 2.90 4.26
C ALA A 95 16.57 3.27 3.33
N MET A 96 16.42 4.30 2.50
CA MET A 96 17.46 4.81 1.61
C MET A 96 18.56 5.57 2.36
N GLU A 97 18.22 6.28 3.42
CA GLU A 97 19.21 6.95 4.28
C GLU A 97 20.07 5.96 5.10
N ALA A 98 19.55 4.76 5.36
CA ALA A 98 20.24 3.71 6.09
C ALA A 98 21.14 2.82 5.21
N ALA A 99 21.05 2.94 3.88
CA ALA A 99 21.76 2.12 2.90
C ALA A 99 23.17 2.66 2.58
#